data_AF-M3D0Z8-F1
#
_entry.id   AF-M3D0Z8-F1
#
_cell.length_a   1.000
_cell.length_b   1.000
_cell.length_c   1.000
_cell.angle_alpha   90.00
_cell.angle_beta   90.00
_cell.angle_gamma   90.00
#
_symmetry.space_group_name_H-M   'P 1'
#
loop_
_entity.id
_entity.type
_entity.pdbx_description
1 polymer ?
#
loop_
_entity_poly.entity_id
_entity_poly.type
_entity_poly.pdbx_seq_one_letter_code
_entity_poly.pdbx_strand_id
1 'polypeptide(L)' 'KESLLYIKKTLFARLIKELVIDQAYIPLRIQASALGVLQEYAESLLVRIFTSANLLAIYAKRVIL' A
#
# COMPACT_ATOMS: atom_id res chain seq x y z
N LYS A 1 -17.27 9.87 -3.27
CA LYS A 1 -16.69 9.17 -2.10
C LYS A 1 -15.23 9.59 -2.08
N GLU A 2 -14.85 10.48 -1.17
CA GLU A 2 -13.46 10.95 -1.10
C GLU A 2 -12.58 9.76 -0.68
N SER A 3 -11.51 9.48 -1.44
CA SER A 3 -10.53 8.45 -1.12
C SER A 3 -9.75 8.90 0.12
N LEU A 4 -10.26 8.59 1.30
CA LEU A 4 -9.51 8.78 2.54
C LEU A 4 -8.34 7.79 2.54
N LEU A 5 -7.12 8.33 2.45
CA LEU A 5 -5.89 7.55 2.48
C LEU A 5 -5.53 7.21 3.93
N TYR A 6 -5.32 5.92 4.21
CA TYR A 6 -5.02 5.40 5.54
C TYR A 6 -3.55 5.58 5.92
N ILE A 7 -2.64 5.51 4.95
CA ILE A 7 -1.20 5.67 5.16
C ILE A 7 -0.82 7.15 5.04
N LYS A 8 0.06 7.64 5.92
CA LYS A 8 0.59 9.00 5.79
C LYS A 8 1.36 9.13 4.48
N LYS A 9 0.95 10.07 3.62
CA LYS A 9 1.58 10.34 2.31
C LYS A 9 3.09 10.55 2.40
N THR A 10 3.58 11.17 3.48
CA THR A 10 5.02 11.41 3.71
C THR A 10 5.80 10.12 3.95
N LEU A 11 5.24 9.19 4.72
CA LEU A 11 5.86 7.89 4.99
C LEU A 11 5.87 7.03 3.72
N PHE A 12 4.74 7.00 3.00
CA PHE A 12 4.64 6.28 1.73
C PHE A 12 5.65 6.82 0.69
N ALA A 13 5.76 8.16 0.57
CA ALA A 13 6.74 8.78 -0.31
C ALA A 13 8.19 8.40 0.03
N ARG A 14 8.55 8.34 1.33
CA ARG A 14 9.89 7.93 1.77
C ARG A 14 10.16 6.47 1.41
N LEU A 15 9.22 5.58 1.72
CA LEU A 15 9.35 4.14 1.43
C LEU A 15 9.52 3.88 -0.07
N ILE A 16 8.73 4.55 -0.91
CA ILE A 16 8.88 4.41 -2.37
C ILE A 16 10.23 4.93 -2.86
N LYS A 17 10.75 6.03 -2.29
CA LYS A 17 12.10 6.50 -2.64
C LYS A 17 13.19 5.51 -2.23
N GLU A 18 13.08 4.93 -1.03
CA GLU A 18 14.01 3.91 -0.55
C GLU A 18 14.02 2.68 -1.48
N LEU A 19 12.83 2.17 -1.84
CA LEU A 19 12.70 1.06 -2.79
C LEU A 19 13.28 1.39 -4.17
N VAL A 20 13.05 2.59 -4.69
CA VAL A 20 13.57 2.99 -6.00
C VAL A 20 15.08 3.15 -5.99
N ILE A 21 15.67 3.65 -4.90
CA ILE A 21 17.13 3.74 -4.74
C ILE A 21 17.74 2.33 -4.72
N ASP A 22 17.13 1.40 -3.98
CA ASP A 22 17.56 0.00 -3.90
C ASP A 22 17.49 -0.70 -5.27
N GLN A 23 16.46 -0.42 -6.06
CA GLN A 23 16.24 -1.12 -7.34
C GLN A 23 16.96 -0.49 -8.54
N ALA A 24 17.07 0.85 -8.61
CA ALA A 24 17.45 1.53 -9.84
C ALA A 24 18.88 2.09 -9.86
N TYR A 25 19.63 2.08 -8.74
CA TYR A 25 20.99 2.64 -8.58
C TYR A 25 21.19 4.10 -9.04
N ILE A 26 20.13 4.78 -9.50
CA ILE A 26 20.12 6.11 -10.13
C ILE A 26 18.96 6.91 -9.50
N PRO A 27 19.15 8.21 -9.20
CA PRO A 27 18.10 9.03 -8.62
C PRO A 27 16.94 9.27 -9.62
N LEU A 28 15.88 8.47 -9.51
CA LEU A 28 14.65 8.66 -10.28
C LEU A 28 13.77 9.75 -9.64
N ARG A 29 13.24 10.66 -10.46
CA ARG A 29 12.21 11.61 -10.03
C ARG A 29 10.82 11.01 -10.23
N ILE A 30 10.03 10.97 -9.17
CA ILE A 30 8.68 10.38 -9.18
C ILE A 30 7.64 11.50 -9.18
N GLN A 31 6.67 11.41 -10.08
CA GLN A 31 5.57 12.38 -10.16
C GLN A 31 4.63 12.24 -8.94
N ALA A 32 4.16 13.37 -8.40
CA ALA A 32 3.27 13.37 -7.24
C ALA A 32 1.93 12.65 -7.51
N SER A 33 1.39 12.75 -8.73
CA SER A 33 0.18 12.02 -9.14
C SER A 33 0.40 10.51 -9.20
N ALA A 34 1.53 10.07 -9.75
CA ALA A 34 1.90 8.65 -9.79
C ALA A 34 2.04 8.06 -8.39
N LEU A 35 2.64 8.82 -7.45
CA LEU A 35 2.73 8.40 -6.05
C LEU A 35 1.35 8.27 -5.40
N GLY A 36 0.42 9.20 -5.70
CA GLY A 36 -0.95 9.14 -5.21
C GLY A 36 -1.71 7.90 -5.69
N VAL A 37 -1.64 7.61 -7.00
CA VAL A 37 -2.26 6.41 -7.59
C VAL A 37 -1.66 5.13 -7.00
N LEU A 38 -0.33 5.08 -6.84
CA LEU A 38 0.34 3.95 -6.23
C LEU A 38 -0.12 3.71 -4.79
N GLN A 39 -0.32 4.80 -4.04
CA GLN A 39 -0.81 4.72 -2.67
C GLN A 39 -2.25 4.21 -2.62
N GLU A 40 -3.15 4.76 -3.45
CA GLU A 40 -4.54 4.31 -3.54
C GLU A 40 -4.64 2.83 -3.90
N TYR A 41 -3.83 2.39 -4.87
CA TYR A 41 -3.77 0.98 -5.26
C TYR A 41 -3.25 0.09 -4.13
N ALA A 42 -2.16 0.49 -3.48
CA ALA A 42 -1.56 -0.29 -2.39
C ALA A 42 -2.53 -0.46 -1.21
N GLU A 43 -3.22 0.61 -0.81
CA GLU A 43 -4.20 0.54 0.28
C GLU A 43 -5.43 -0.28 -0.09
N SER A 44 -5.95 -0.11 -1.31
CA SER A 44 -7.05 -0.94 -1.83
C SER A 44 -6.68 -2.43 -1.85
N LEU A 45 -5.45 -2.74 -2.28
CA LEU A 45 -4.91 -4.09 -2.30
C LEU A 45 -4.78 -4.65 -0.89
N LEU A 46 -4.25 -3.90 0.07
CA LEU A 46 -4.13 -4.34 1.47
C LEU A 46 -5.50 -4.65 2.08
N VAL A 47 -6.48 -3.75 1.90
CA VAL A 47 -7.85 -3.99 2.38
C VAL A 47 -8.43 -5.25 1.76
N ARG A 48 -8.24 -5.47 0.45
CA ARG A 48 -8.72 -6.67 -0.24
C ARG A 48 -8.06 -7.94 0.31
N ILE A 49 -6.74 -7.94 0.47
CA ILE A 49 -5.99 -9.10 0.99
C ILE A 49 -6.43 -9.42 2.42
N PHE A 50 -6.50 -8.41 3.30
CA PHE A 50 -6.94 -8.63 4.68
C PHE A 50 -8.38 -9.11 4.76
N THR A 51 -9.27 -8.61 3.89
CA THR A 51 -10.65 -9.10 3.82
C THR A 51 -10.69 -10.56 3.42
N SER A 52 -9.94 -10.97 2.39
CA SER A 52 -9.85 -12.36 1.96
C SER A 52 -9.22 -13.25 3.04
N ALA A 53 -8.13 -12.82 3.67
CA ALA A 53 -7.48 -13.55 4.75
C ALA A 53 -8.43 -13.73 5.95
N ASN A 54 -9.22 -12.71 6.28
CA ASN A 54 -10.15 -12.77 7.41
C ASN A 54 -11.29 -13.76 7.13
N LEU A 55 -11.79 -13.82 5.89
CA LEU A 55 -12.75 -14.85 5.48
C LEU A 55 -12.17 -16.27 5.63
N LEU A 56 -10.89 -16.46 5.28
CA LEU A 56 -10.20 -17.74 5.48
C LEU A 56 -10.01 -18.07 6.96
N ALA A 57 -9.70 -17.08 7.82
CA ALA A 57 -9.60 -17.28 9.26
C ALA A 57 -10.94 -17.71 9.87
N ILE A 58 -12.04 -17.06 9.50
CA ILE A 58 -13.40 -17.42 9.92
C ILE A 58 -13.76 -18.83 9.43
N TYR A 59 -13.41 -19.18 8.18
CA TYR A 59 -13.59 -20.54 7.65
C TYR A 59 -12.87 -21.59 8.51
N ALA A 60 -11.66 -21.27 8.98
CA ALA A 60 -10.90 -22.09 9.90
C ALA A 60 -11.38 -22.01 11.38
N LYS A 61 -12.52 -21.36 11.65
CA LYS A 61 -13.07 -21.10 12.99
C LYS A 61 -12.10 -20.34 13.92
N ARG A 62 -11.21 -19.53 13.34
CA ARG A 62 -10.33 -18.62 14.07
C ARG A 62 -10.87 -17.20 13.96
N VAL A 63 -10.78 -16.44 15.05
CA VAL A 63 -11.15 -15.02 15.09
C VAL A 63 -9.94 -14.13 14.80
N ILE A 64 -8.74 -14.68 14.87
CA ILE A 64 -7.47 -13.98 14.74
C ILE A 64 -6.83 -14.41 13.41
N LEU A 65 -6.32 -13.42 12.67
CA LEU A 65 -5.47 -13.60 11.49
C LEU A 65 -4.08 -14.11 11.87
#